data_AF-A0A9D6FL25-F1
#
_entry.id   AF-A0A9D6FL25-F1
#
_cell.length_a   1.000
_cell.length_b   1.000
_cell.length_c   1.000
_cell.angle_alpha   90.00
_cell.angle_beta   90.00
_cell.angle_gamma   90.00
#
_symmetry.space_group_name_H-M   'P 1'
#
loop_
_entity.id
_entity.type
_entity.pdbx_description
1 polymer ?
#
loop_
_entity_poly.entity_id
_entity_poly.type
_entity_poly.pdbx_seq_one_letter_code
_entity_poly.pdbx_strand_id
1 'polypeptide(L)'
;MSSQRIAPGDRLALHYEKVVRELVARHAKMHEEPLVLAIRFRFDDAEDIHLLEVIEGFPGGGDDPPLTTEFGPTPEFPILGRFHLTLASPAQLRSAIGRSDEILADLRRDGIVLFPQPPDSTAKQLLSGLGLPA
;
A
#
# COMPACT_ATOMS: atom_id res chain seq x y z
N MET A 1 -28.12 20.26 17.18
CA MET A 1 -26.97 19.94 16.30
C MET A 1 -25.93 19.22 17.14
N SER A 2 -25.96 17.89 17.13
CA SER A 2 -25.08 17.07 17.97
C SER A 2 -23.71 16.95 17.32
N SER A 3 -22.71 17.62 17.90
CA SER A 3 -21.30 17.36 17.56
C SER A 3 -20.94 15.97 18.07
N GLN A 4 -20.87 14.97 17.19
CA GLN A 4 -20.31 13.67 17.55
C GLN A 4 -18.83 13.85 17.91
N ARG A 5 -18.46 13.48 19.14
CA ARG A 5 -17.06 13.40 19.56
C ARG A 5 -16.45 12.17 18.88
N ILE A 6 -15.59 12.40 17.89
CA ILE A 6 -14.76 11.37 17.26
C ILE A 6 -13.81 10.81 18.34
N ALA A 7 -13.72 9.48 18.49
CA ALA A 7 -12.86 8.85 19.48
C ALA A 7 -11.37 9.10 19.13
N PRO A 8 -10.45 9.12 20.11
CA PRO A 8 -9.03 9.38 19.85
C PRO A 8 -8.41 8.41 18.81
N GLY A 9 -8.79 7.13 18.83
CA GLY A 9 -8.31 6.14 17.84
C GLY A 9 -8.77 6.45 16.41
N ASP A 10 -10.02 6.89 16.25
CA ASP A 10 -10.56 7.29 14.94
C ASP A 10 -9.80 8.50 14.37
N ARG A 11 -9.36 9.44 15.22
CA ARG A 11 -8.57 10.60 14.79
C ARG A 11 -7.20 10.19 14.26
N LEU A 12 -6.55 9.22 14.91
CA LEU A 12 -5.25 8.71 14.47
C LEU A 12 -5.38 7.99 13.13
N ALA A 13 -6.39 7.12 12.99
CA ALA A 13 -6.66 6.40 11.75
C ALA A 13 -6.92 7.37 10.58
N LEU A 14 -7.73 8.41 10.80
CA LEU A 14 -8.00 9.46 9.80
C LEU A 14 -6.74 10.24 9.43
N HIS A 15 -5.90 10.57 10.41
CA HIS A 15 -4.62 11.24 10.16
C HIS A 15 -3.71 10.39 9.28
N TYR A 16 -3.56 9.10 9.61
CA TYR A 16 -2.74 8.18 8.83
C TYR A 16 -3.29 7.95 7.43
N GLU A 17 -4.61 7.84 7.28
CA GLU A 17 -5.23 7.74 5.95
C GLU A 17 -4.86 8.95 5.10
N LYS A 18 -4.96 10.17 5.65
CA LYS A 18 -4.59 11.39 4.95
C LYS A 18 -3.11 11.38 4.55
N VAL A 19 -2.21 11.07 5.48
CA VAL A 19 -0.76 11.04 5.25
C VAL A 19 -0.39 10.04 4.15
N VAL A 20 -0.93 8.82 4.19
CA VAL A 20 -0.64 7.80 3.17
C VAL A 20 -1.21 8.19 1.81
N ARG A 21 -2.42 8.74 1.74
CA ARG A 21 -3.00 9.21 0.47
C ARG A 21 -2.18 10.33 -0.15
N GLU A 22 -1.67 11.26 0.66
CA GLU A 22 -0.77 12.33 0.19
C GLU A 22 0.55 11.77 -0.33
N LEU A 23 1.13 10.76 0.34
CA LEU A 23 2.33 10.06 -0.12
C LEU A 23 2.11 9.38 -1.47
N VAL A 24 1.07 8.54 -1.57
CA VAL A 24 0.70 7.82 -2.80
C VAL A 24 0.45 8.80 -3.94
N ALA A 25 -0.23 9.92 -3.68
CA ALA A 25 -0.49 10.96 -4.68
C ALA A 25 0.79 11.68 -5.15
N ARG A 26 1.85 11.74 -4.34
CA ARG A 26 3.16 12.25 -4.75
C ARG A 26 3.91 11.22 -5.59
N HIS A 27 3.93 9.96 -5.17
CA HIS A 27 4.58 8.88 -5.92
C HIS A 27 3.94 8.66 -7.29
N ALA A 28 2.61 8.74 -7.38
CA ALA A 28 1.88 8.65 -8.65
C ALA A 28 2.25 9.74 -9.68
N LYS A 29 2.92 10.82 -9.27
CA LYS A 29 3.38 11.91 -10.16
C LYS A 29 4.83 11.74 -10.61
N MET A 30 5.55 10.72 -10.12
CA MET A 30 6.92 10.44 -10.54
C MET A 30 6.90 9.74 -11.90
N HIS A 31 7.66 10.27 -12.85
CA HIS A 31 7.65 9.79 -14.24
C HIS A 31 8.66 8.66 -14.51
N GLU A 32 9.77 8.64 -13.79
CA GLU A 32 10.85 7.66 -13.99
C GLU A 32 10.52 6.29 -13.42
N GLU A 33 9.71 6.27 -12.35
CA GLU A 33 9.26 5.07 -11.64
C GLU A 33 7.72 5.12 -11.54
N PRO A 34 6.99 4.82 -12.63
CA PRO A 34 5.55 4.94 -12.66
C PRO A 34 4.90 4.01 -11.64
N LEU A 35 4.15 4.58 -10.69
CA LEU A 35 3.32 3.81 -9.78
C LEU A 35 2.21 3.11 -10.58
N VAL A 36 2.08 1.80 -10.42
CA VAL A 36 1.05 0.96 -11.02
C VAL A 36 -0.06 0.67 -10.03
N LEU A 37 0.26 0.42 -8.76
CA LEU A 37 -0.71 0.03 -7.73
C LEU A 37 -0.19 0.43 -6.35
N ALA A 38 -1.08 0.90 -5.48
CA ALA A 38 -0.77 1.10 -4.07
C ALA A 38 -1.91 0.55 -3.19
N ILE A 39 -1.57 -0.31 -2.23
CA ILE A 39 -2.52 -0.97 -1.34
C ILE A 39 -2.04 -0.79 0.11
N ARG A 40 -2.90 -0.23 0.96
CA ARG A 40 -2.69 -0.22 2.41
C ARG A 40 -3.34 -1.47 3.01
N PHE A 41 -2.67 -2.09 3.99
CA PHE A 41 -3.11 -3.34 4.62
C PHE A 41 -2.64 -3.39 6.08
N ARG A 42 -2.96 -4.47 6.82
CA ARG A 42 -2.64 -4.64 8.26
C ARG A 42 -3.07 -3.45 9.11
N PHE A 43 -4.39 -3.25 9.19
CA PHE A 43 -4.97 -2.16 9.98
C PHE A 43 -5.10 -2.47 11.47
N ASP A 44 -4.75 -3.69 11.87
CA ASP A 44 -4.71 -4.17 13.26
C ASP A 44 -3.56 -3.53 14.07
N ASP A 45 -2.46 -3.15 13.42
CA ASP A 45 -1.41 -2.33 14.04
C ASP A 45 -1.79 -0.84 13.98
N ALA A 46 -2.47 -0.38 15.03
CA ALA A 46 -3.02 0.97 15.09
C ALA A 46 -1.98 2.11 15.04
N GLU A 47 -0.73 1.82 15.42
CA GLU A 47 0.36 2.80 15.46
C GLU A 47 1.24 2.78 14.20
N ASP A 48 1.26 1.67 13.47
CA ASP A 48 2.08 1.47 12.28
C ASP A 48 1.26 1.66 11.00
N ILE A 49 1.97 1.79 9.88
CA ILE A 49 1.40 1.88 8.55
C ILE A 49 2.08 0.87 7.65
N HIS A 50 1.32 -0.04 7.05
CA HIS A 50 1.81 -0.96 6.02
C HIS A 50 1.27 -0.57 4.65
N LEU A 51 2.18 -0.37 3.70
CA LEU A 51 1.86 0.00 2.33
C LEU A 51 2.62 -0.90 1.36
N LEU A 52 1.90 -1.49 0.41
CA LEU A 52 2.47 -2.09 -0.79
C LEU A 52 2.39 -1.07 -1.93
N GLU A 53 3.51 -0.79 -2.58
CA GLU A 53 3.56 -0.07 -3.84
C GLU A 53 4.12 -0.98 -4.95
N VAL A 54 3.41 -1.02 -6.07
CA VAL A 54 3.83 -1.72 -7.28
C VAL A 54 4.27 -0.67 -8.29
N ILE A 55 5.52 -0.75 -8.71
CA ILE A 55 6.18 0.27 -9.52
C ILE A 55 6.65 -0.37 -10.83
N GLU A 56 6.33 0.24 -11.96
CA GLU A 56 6.79 -0.21 -13.26
C GLU A 56 8.31 -0.03 -13.37
N GLY A 57 9.01 -1.05 -13.86
CA GLY A 57 10.48 -1.02 -13.97
C GLY A 57 11.25 -1.15 -12.65
N PHE A 58 10.58 -1.41 -11.51
CA PHE A 58 11.28 -1.66 -10.24
C PHE A 58 12.28 -2.82 -10.36
N PRO A 59 13.53 -2.66 -9.86
CA PRO A 59 14.59 -3.65 -10.06
C PRO A 59 14.30 -4.98 -9.36
N GLY A 60 14.72 -6.07 -10.00
CA GLY A 60 14.56 -7.44 -9.51
C GLY A 60 13.97 -8.36 -10.58
N GLY A 61 14.30 -9.65 -10.50
CA GLY A 61 13.66 -10.69 -11.27
C GLY A 61 12.24 -10.98 -10.76
N GLY A 62 11.37 -11.52 -11.60
CA GLY A 62 10.00 -11.87 -11.21
C GLY A 62 9.95 -12.90 -10.07
N ASP A 63 10.97 -13.73 -9.89
CA ASP A 63 11.03 -14.70 -8.80
C ASP A 63 11.62 -14.14 -7.50
N ASP A 64 12.20 -12.94 -7.55
CA ASP A 64 12.73 -12.29 -6.36
C ASP A 64 11.58 -11.88 -5.43
N PRO A 65 11.76 -11.96 -4.10
CA PRO A 65 10.77 -11.47 -3.15
C PRO A 65 10.62 -9.94 -3.28
N PRO A 66 9.43 -9.40 -2.97
CA PRO A 66 9.26 -7.95 -2.80
C PRO A 66 10.26 -7.38 -1.78
N LEU A 67 10.71 -6.15 -2.02
CA LEU A 67 11.58 -5.44 -1.09
C LEU A 67 10.74 -4.79 0.01
N THR A 68 10.94 -5.19 1.26
CA THR A 68 10.33 -4.49 2.41
C THR A 68 11.38 -3.63 3.10
N THR A 69 11.04 -2.38 3.34
CA THR A 69 11.84 -1.41 4.11
C THR A 69 10.98 -0.73 5.15
N GLU A 70 11.62 -0.24 6.21
CA GLU A 70 10.95 0.36 7.37
C GLU A 70 11.51 1.75 7.64
N PHE A 71 10.62 2.71 7.86
CA PHE A 71 10.97 4.07 8.21
C PHE A 71 10.41 4.44 9.58
N GLY A 72 11.19 5.20 10.35
CA GLY A 72 10.70 5.86 11.54
C GLY A 72 9.93 7.14 11.22
N PRO A 73 9.32 7.78 12.23
CA PRO A 73 8.61 9.03 12.05
C PRO A 73 9.55 10.17 11.66
N THR A 74 9.09 11.04 10.76
CA THR A 74 9.81 12.26 10.35
C THR A 74 8.87 13.48 10.41
N PRO A 75 9.39 14.72 10.45
CA PRO A 75 8.55 15.92 10.39
C PRO A 75 7.64 15.96 9.15
N GLU A 76 8.12 15.45 8.02
CA GLU A 76 7.39 15.37 6.74
C GLU A 76 6.44 14.18 6.65
N PHE A 77 6.62 13.17 7.50
CA PHE A 77 5.78 11.99 7.62
C PHE A 77 5.43 11.73 9.09
N PRO A 78 4.56 12.58 9.68
CA PRO A 78 4.33 12.58 11.12
C PRO A 78 3.41 11.42 11.51
N ILE A 79 4.01 10.30 11.91
CA ILE A 79 3.32 9.13 12.46
C ILE A 79 3.83 8.84 13.89
N LEU A 80 3.12 8.01 14.65
CA LEU A 80 3.53 7.57 15.99
C LEU A 80 4.43 6.34 15.92
N GLY A 81 4.06 5.34 15.12
CA GLY A 81 4.81 4.10 14.95
C GLY A 81 5.74 4.11 13.74
N ARG A 82 5.81 2.98 13.04
CA ARG A 82 6.68 2.78 11.88
C ARG A 82 5.91 2.72 10.56
N PHE A 83 6.57 3.16 9.50
CA PHE A 83 6.08 3.02 8.14
C PHE A 83 6.80 1.86 7.45
N HIS A 84 6.04 0.81 7.16
CA HIS A 84 6.49 -0.39 6.46
C HIS A 84 6.10 -0.26 4.99
N LEU A 85 7.10 -0.06 4.14
CA LEU A 85 6.92 0.05 2.70
C LEU A 85 7.41 -1.23 2.03
N THR A 86 6.51 -1.92 1.36
CA THR A 86 6.83 -3.05 0.49
C THR A 86 6.78 -2.58 -0.96
N LEU A 87 7.86 -2.79 -1.70
CA LEU A 87 8.03 -2.40 -3.10
C LEU A 87 8.14 -3.65 -3.96
N ALA A 88 7.43 -3.65 -5.08
CA ALA A 88 7.50 -4.73 -6.06
C ALA A 88 7.32 -4.20 -7.48
N SER A 89 7.87 -4.92 -8.46
CA SER A 89 7.43 -4.79 -9.85
C SER A 89 6.12 -5.56 -10.07
N PRO A 90 5.37 -5.26 -11.16
CA PRO A 90 4.21 -6.07 -11.55
C PRO A 90 4.56 -7.55 -11.75
N ALA A 91 5.78 -7.86 -12.22
CA ALA A 91 6.23 -9.24 -12.41
C ALA A 91 6.43 -9.96 -11.07
N GLN A 92 7.10 -9.32 -10.11
CA GLN A 92 7.30 -9.88 -8.77
C GLN A 92 5.96 -10.16 -8.08
N LEU A 93 5.02 -9.20 -8.14
CA LEU A 93 3.71 -9.40 -7.52
C LEU A 93 2.91 -10.52 -8.21
N ARG A 94 2.95 -10.63 -9.54
CA ARG A 94 2.32 -11.75 -10.28
C ARG A 94 2.89 -13.10 -9.86
N SER A 95 4.21 -13.21 -9.74
CA SER A 95 4.85 -14.46 -9.32
C SER A 95 4.51 -14.81 -7.87
N ALA A 96 4.52 -13.83 -6.95
CA ALA A 96 4.09 -14.03 -5.56
C ALA A 96 2.63 -14.51 -5.49
N ILE A 97 1.74 -13.96 -6.33
CA ILE A 97 0.35 -14.42 -6.45
C ILE A 97 0.30 -15.88 -6.93
N GLY A 98 1.05 -16.21 -7.98
CA GLY A 98 1.10 -17.57 -8.55
C GLY A 98 1.62 -18.62 -7.57
N ARG A 99 2.57 -18.26 -6.70
CA ARG A 99 3.12 -19.12 -5.65
C ARG A 99 2.28 -19.16 -4.37
N SER A 100 1.29 -18.27 -4.24
CA SER A 100 0.51 -18.09 -3.01
C SER A 100 1.37 -17.73 -1.79
N ASP A 101 2.34 -16.83 -1.97
CA ASP A 101 3.24 -16.39 -0.91
C ASP A 101 2.45 -15.84 0.31
N GLU A 102 2.91 -16.16 1.52
CA GLU A 102 2.23 -15.78 2.78
C GLU A 102 2.07 -14.27 2.96
N ILE A 103 2.99 -13.46 2.39
CA ILE A 103 2.92 -12.00 2.43
C ILE A 103 1.62 -11.46 1.81
N LEU A 104 0.96 -12.24 0.96
CA LEU A 104 -0.31 -11.88 0.35
C LEU A 104 -1.53 -12.16 1.24
N ALA A 105 -1.36 -12.92 2.32
CA ALA A 105 -2.46 -13.27 3.23
C ALA A 105 -3.08 -12.02 3.85
N ASP A 106 -2.26 -11.07 4.28
CA ASP A 106 -2.75 -9.83 4.89
C ASP A 106 -3.38 -8.90 3.85
N LEU A 107 -2.77 -8.77 2.67
CA LEU A 107 -3.35 -8.02 1.55
C LEU A 107 -4.76 -8.54 1.19
N ARG A 108 -4.96 -9.85 1.20
CA ARG A 108 -6.27 -10.48 0.96
C ARG A 108 -7.26 -10.26 2.09
N ARG A 109 -6.78 -10.17 3.32
CA ARG A 109 -7.61 -10.02 4.53
C ARG A 109 -8.23 -8.63 4.61
N ASP A 110 -7.42 -7.59 4.45
CA ASP A 110 -7.83 -6.21 4.74
C ASP A 110 -7.28 -5.15 3.79
N GLY A 111 -6.75 -5.56 2.62
CA GLY A 111 -6.18 -4.64 1.64
C GLY A 111 -7.18 -3.60 1.11
N ILE A 112 -6.82 -2.32 1.21
CA ILE A 112 -7.54 -1.19 0.64
C ILE A 112 -6.71 -0.57 -0.48
N VAL A 113 -7.27 -0.58 -1.69
CA VAL A 113 -6.64 0.00 -2.88
C VAL A 113 -6.68 1.52 -2.80
N LEU A 114 -5.51 2.16 -2.79
CA LEU A 114 -5.36 3.61 -2.78
C LEU A 114 -5.06 4.18 -4.18
N PHE A 115 -4.46 3.36 -5.05
CA PHE A 115 -4.16 3.66 -6.45
C PHE A 115 -4.03 2.33 -7.22
N PRO A 116 -4.37 2.25 -8.53
CA PRO A 116 -4.99 3.26 -9.36
C PRO A 116 -6.52 3.19 -9.25
N GLN A 117 -7.17 4.35 -9.08
CA GLN A 117 -8.63 4.45 -9.16
C GLN A 117 -9.01 5.51 -10.24
N PRO A 118 -9.65 5.13 -11.37
CA PRO A 118 -9.98 3.76 -11.78
C PRO A 118 -8.73 2.98 -12.26
N PRO A 119 -8.72 1.64 -12.14
CA PRO A 119 -7.54 0.87 -12.53
C PRO A 119 -7.44 0.60 -14.04
N ASP A 120 -6.19 0.58 -14.51
CA ASP A 120 -5.83 0.12 -15.85
C ASP A 120 -5.86 -1.42 -15.96
N SER A 121 -5.50 -1.96 -17.13
CA SER A 121 -5.50 -3.41 -17.35
C SER A 121 -4.51 -4.16 -16.46
N THR A 122 -3.34 -3.59 -16.20
CA THR A 122 -2.29 -4.23 -15.39
C THR A 122 -2.74 -4.30 -13.94
N ALA A 123 -3.18 -3.17 -13.39
CA ALA A 123 -3.70 -3.10 -12.03
C ALA A 123 -4.93 -4.01 -11.84
N LYS A 124 -5.85 -4.08 -12.81
CA LYS A 124 -7.00 -5.00 -12.76
C LYS A 124 -6.59 -6.46 -12.65
N GLN A 125 -5.58 -6.88 -13.41
CA GLN A 125 -5.08 -8.26 -13.35
C GLN A 125 -4.46 -8.57 -11.98
N LEU A 126 -3.68 -7.64 -11.44
CA LEU A 126 -3.07 -7.78 -10.12
C LEU A 126 -4.13 -7.84 -9.01
N LEU A 127 -5.09 -6.92 -9.02
CA LEU A 127 -6.19 -6.88 -8.05
C LEU A 127 -7.04 -8.14 -8.10
N SER A 128 -7.36 -8.64 -9.30
CA SER A 128 -8.05 -9.91 -9.48
C SER A 128 -7.28 -11.09 -8.88
N GLY A 129 -5.96 -11.17 -9.12
CA GLY A 129 -5.10 -12.21 -8.53
C GLY A 129 -4.96 -12.12 -7.00
N LEU A 130 -5.12 -10.91 -6.45
CA LEU A 130 -5.20 -10.66 -5.01
C LEU A 130 -6.62 -10.84 -4.45
N GLY A 131 -7.64 -11.09 -5.27
CA GLY A 131 -9.03 -11.14 -4.80
C GLY A 131 -9.55 -9.81 -4.25
N LEU A 132 -8.96 -8.69 -4.66
CA LEU A 132 -9.34 -7.34 -4.26
C LEU A 132 -10.21 -6.67 -5.33
N PRO A 133 -11.13 -5.76 -4.93
CA PRO A 133 -11.94 -5.02 -5.89
C PRO A 133 -11.07 -4.12 -6.78
N ALA A 134 -11.45 -4.04 -8.05
CA ALA A 134 -10.90 -3.11 -9.03
C ALA A 134 -11.73 -1.81 -9.06
#